data_AF-A0A7G2TJ84-F1
#
_entry.id   AF-A0A7G2TJ84-F1
#
_cell.length_a   1.000
_cell.length_b   1.000
_cell.length_c   1.000
_cell.angle_alpha   90.00
_cell.angle_beta   90.00
_cell.angle_gamma   90.00
#
_symmetry.space_group_name_H-M   'P 1'
#
loop_
_entity.id
_entity.type
_entity.pdbx_description
1 polymer ?
#
loop_
_entity_poly.entity_id
_entity_poly.type
_entity_poly.pdbx_seq_one_letter_code
_entity_poly.pdbx_strand_id
1 'polypeptide(L)'
;MKKPDLLIHIGHGKTGSSSIQHALVANRKMLEAAGVVVGEAERHANHQQIFAHLSRLPKGNMPGYVNAAREQKKAEEAGADLWARLEERIAKRSPSLVVLSCENQFRPFTDAAFARMNGILKPQFANIRVMAYLRAPASYFLSAAQQDLKKRPELELPSASRFRDVLEPWAAKGPGEVICRRYAREALTGGDVVTDFITHFLPMTDPGAFDRRSYDENETASPEAMEILQQYFRGTQKSPHRHYDRRPQRYKWLVRTADAAVPGQSKPVLRDGLREVIEARCTDLDWLAETHGISFPEIDATAMPRDEAERRHAALRDVRDVCTVDATRKKAVLDEIARRAADETSPMMRLRRALGFR
;
A
#
# COMPACT_ATOMS: atom_id res chain seq x y z
N MET A 1 -4.13 -4.43 -36.93
CA MET A 1 -2.95 -4.06 -36.09
C MET A 1 -2.69 -5.18 -35.10
N LYS A 2 -1.42 -5.46 -34.76
CA LYS A 2 -1.07 -6.41 -33.70
C LYS A 2 -1.52 -5.83 -32.36
N LYS A 3 -2.28 -6.61 -31.58
CA LYS A 3 -2.67 -6.20 -30.22
C LYS A 3 -1.45 -6.22 -29.30
N PRO A 4 -1.23 -5.21 -28.44
CA PRO A 4 -0.17 -5.24 -27.44
C PRO A 4 -0.45 -6.31 -26.38
N ASP A 5 0.59 -6.70 -25.64
CA ASP A 5 0.42 -7.40 -24.38
C ASP A 5 0.10 -6.42 -23.25
N LEU A 6 -0.53 -6.91 -22.20
CA LEU A 6 -0.84 -6.15 -20.98
C LEU A 6 -0.19 -6.81 -19.77
N LEU A 7 0.53 -6.01 -19.01
CA LEU A 7 0.98 -6.35 -17.66
C LEU A 7 0.20 -5.51 -16.65
N ILE A 8 -0.58 -6.18 -15.81
CA ILE A 8 -1.23 -5.60 -14.65
C ILE A 8 -0.41 -5.94 -13.42
N HIS A 9 0.10 -4.96 -12.70
CA HIS A 9 0.66 -5.15 -11.36
C HIS A 9 -0.41 -4.82 -10.30
N ILE A 10 -0.92 -5.86 -9.64
CA ILE A 10 -1.82 -5.76 -8.50
C ILE A 10 -0.99 -5.77 -7.21
N GLY A 11 -0.49 -4.60 -6.84
CA GLY A 11 0.43 -4.50 -5.71
C GLY A 11 -0.21 -5.00 -4.42
N HIS A 12 0.53 -5.80 -3.67
CA HIS A 12 0.25 -6.11 -2.28
C HIS A 12 0.79 -4.95 -1.44
N GLY A 13 -0.01 -4.41 -0.51
CA GLY A 13 0.40 -3.25 0.27
C GLY A 13 1.81 -3.46 0.87
N LYS A 14 2.70 -2.48 0.67
CA LYS A 14 4.05 -2.45 1.25
C LYS A 14 5.06 -3.46 0.69
N THR A 15 4.89 -3.82 -0.58
CA THR A 15 5.88 -4.55 -1.39
C THR A 15 6.58 -3.65 -2.42
N GLY A 16 6.83 -2.39 -2.07
CA GLY A 16 7.58 -1.45 -2.90
C GLY A 16 6.88 -1.00 -4.20
N SER A 17 5.55 -1.16 -4.30
CA SER A 17 4.77 -0.75 -5.47
C SER A 17 4.97 0.73 -5.84
N SER A 18 5.10 1.61 -4.85
CA SER A 18 5.36 3.03 -5.09
C SER A 18 6.73 3.28 -5.75
N SER A 19 7.76 2.51 -5.38
CA SER A 19 9.09 2.58 -6.01
C SER A 19 9.02 2.15 -7.47
N ILE A 20 8.31 1.05 -7.77
CA ILE A 20 8.07 0.60 -9.16
C ILE A 20 7.34 1.69 -9.96
N GLN A 21 6.26 2.23 -9.41
CA GLN A 21 5.45 3.25 -10.08
C GLN A 21 6.25 4.52 -10.39
N HIS A 22 7.06 5.00 -9.46
CA HIS A 22 7.92 6.16 -9.69
C HIS A 22 9.00 5.87 -10.74
N ALA A 23 9.64 4.70 -10.70
CA ALA A 23 10.59 4.30 -11.72
C ALA A 23 9.94 4.27 -13.12
N LEU A 24 8.72 3.72 -13.24
CA LEU A 24 7.98 3.70 -14.50
C LEU A 24 7.64 5.12 -15.01
N VAL A 25 7.23 6.03 -14.12
CA VAL A 25 6.90 7.42 -14.50
C VAL A 25 8.15 8.21 -14.88
N ALA A 26 9.23 8.11 -14.10
CA ALA A 26 10.49 8.81 -14.35
C ALA A 26 11.11 8.41 -15.70
N ASN A 27 10.88 7.16 -16.13
CA ASN A 27 11.47 6.56 -17.32
C ASN A 27 10.49 6.44 -18.51
N ARG A 28 9.33 7.11 -18.47
CA ARG A 28 8.26 6.97 -19.46
C ARG A 28 8.74 7.16 -20.92
N LYS A 29 9.58 8.16 -21.19
CA LYS A 29 10.09 8.42 -22.55
C LYS A 29 10.96 7.28 -23.06
N MET A 30 11.84 6.75 -22.20
CA MET A 30 12.69 5.61 -22.53
C MET A 30 11.85 4.35 -22.78
N LEU A 31 10.85 4.11 -21.92
CA LEU A 31 9.92 3.00 -22.06
C LEU A 31 9.13 3.07 -23.38
N GLU A 32 8.63 4.26 -23.74
CA GLU A 32 7.93 4.47 -25.01
C GLU A 32 8.81 4.18 -26.22
N ALA A 33 10.08 4.59 -26.19
CA ALA A 33 11.05 4.29 -27.24
C ALA A 33 11.33 2.78 -27.38
N ALA A 34 11.20 2.04 -26.27
CA ALA A 34 11.31 0.58 -26.24
C ALA A 34 9.99 -0.16 -26.56
N GLY A 35 8.95 0.56 -27.01
CA GLY A 35 7.64 -0.04 -27.33
C GLY A 35 6.77 -0.34 -26.12
N VAL A 36 7.04 0.26 -24.96
CA VAL A 36 6.27 0.09 -23.72
C VAL A 36 5.46 1.35 -23.42
N VAL A 37 4.15 1.20 -23.24
CA VAL A 37 3.26 2.29 -22.80
C VAL A 37 2.84 2.05 -21.35
N VAL A 38 3.17 3.00 -20.48
CA VAL A 38 2.69 3.01 -19.10
C VAL A 38 1.45 3.89 -19.00
N GLY A 39 0.44 3.40 -18.25
CA GLY A 39 -0.76 4.15 -17.91
C GLY A 39 -0.47 5.54 -17.31
N GLU A 40 -1.48 6.40 -17.37
CA GLU A 40 -1.43 7.73 -16.76
C GLU A 40 -2.22 7.76 -15.45
N ALA A 41 -1.91 8.75 -14.63
CA ALA A 41 -2.64 9.06 -13.42
C ALA A 41 -2.49 10.56 -13.11
N GLU A 42 -3.55 11.17 -12.59
CA GLU A 42 -3.64 12.65 -12.52
C GLU A 42 -2.88 13.26 -11.34
N ARG A 43 -2.61 12.50 -10.27
CA ARG A 43 -2.05 13.04 -9.01
C ARG A 43 -0.98 12.19 -8.35
N HIS A 44 -0.96 10.89 -8.62
CA HIS A 44 -0.03 9.93 -8.05
C HIS A 44 0.45 9.01 -9.17
N ALA A 45 1.56 8.31 -8.99
CA ALA A 45 2.03 7.33 -9.98
C ALA A 45 1.21 6.01 -9.99
N ASN A 46 0.09 5.97 -9.24
CA ASN A 46 -0.80 4.82 -9.07
C ASN A 46 -2.02 4.94 -10.01
N HIS A 47 -2.29 3.91 -10.82
CA HIS A 47 -3.40 3.89 -11.78
C HIS A 47 -4.77 3.53 -11.16
N GLN A 48 -5.01 3.92 -9.90
CA GLN A 48 -6.24 3.58 -9.18
C GLN A 48 -7.52 4.08 -9.88
N GLN A 49 -7.47 5.24 -10.53
CA GLN A 49 -8.62 5.80 -11.26
C GLN A 49 -8.99 4.91 -12.47
N ILE A 50 -7.99 4.44 -13.23
CA ILE A 50 -8.22 3.47 -14.32
C ILE A 50 -8.90 2.20 -13.78
N PHE A 51 -8.44 1.68 -12.64
CA PHE A 51 -9.08 0.50 -12.02
C PHE A 51 -10.49 0.77 -11.50
N ALA A 52 -10.77 1.99 -11.02
CA ALA A 52 -12.13 2.39 -10.66
C ALA A 52 -13.06 2.34 -11.87
N HIS A 53 -12.59 2.83 -13.03
CA HIS A 53 -13.30 2.64 -14.28
C HIS A 53 -13.46 1.16 -14.61
N LEU A 54 -12.37 0.38 -14.71
CA LEU A 54 -12.38 -1.03 -15.13
C LEU A 54 -13.30 -1.93 -14.29
N SER A 55 -13.32 -1.73 -12.97
CA SER A 55 -14.00 -2.62 -12.02
C SER A 55 -15.34 -2.10 -11.50
N ARG A 56 -15.56 -0.78 -11.51
CA ARG A 56 -16.67 -0.11 -10.79
C ARG A 56 -16.79 -0.50 -9.31
N LEU A 57 -15.69 -0.96 -8.72
CA LEU A 57 -15.68 -1.28 -7.30
C LEU A 57 -15.44 0.00 -6.50
N PRO A 58 -16.22 0.24 -5.43
CA PRO A 58 -15.99 1.36 -4.54
C PRO A 58 -14.57 1.29 -3.97
N LYS A 59 -14.00 2.46 -3.71
CA LYS A 59 -12.84 2.56 -2.84
C LYS A 59 -13.26 2.07 -1.45
N GLY A 60 -12.58 1.05 -0.94
CA GLY A 60 -12.82 0.55 0.42
C GLY A 60 -12.55 1.63 1.48
N ASN A 61 -13.23 1.52 2.62
CA ASN A 61 -12.94 2.27 3.84
C ASN A 61 -12.95 3.80 3.69
N MET A 62 -14.00 4.33 3.05
CA MET A 62 -14.25 5.77 2.99
C MET A 62 -14.77 6.28 4.34
N PRO A 63 -14.32 7.45 4.83
CA PRO A 63 -14.85 8.03 6.06
C PRO A 63 -16.36 8.27 5.96
N GLY A 64 -17.11 8.04 7.05
CA GLY A 64 -18.58 8.11 7.05
C GLY A 64 -19.19 9.48 6.67
N TYR A 65 -18.39 10.54 6.68
CA TYR A 65 -18.81 11.88 6.21
C TYR A 65 -18.70 12.05 4.68
N VAL A 66 -18.17 11.06 3.96
CA VAL A 66 -18.01 11.11 2.51
C VAL A 66 -19.15 10.36 1.83
N ASN A 67 -19.79 11.00 0.85
CA ASN A 67 -20.77 10.34 0.00
C ASN A 67 -20.05 9.37 -0.95
N ALA A 68 -20.06 8.09 -0.59
CA ALA A 68 -19.36 7.04 -1.31
C ALA A 68 -19.82 6.91 -2.77
N ALA A 69 -21.13 7.04 -3.05
CA ALA A 69 -21.66 6.97 -4.40
C ALA A 69 -21.16 8.11 -5.30
N ARG A 70 -21.11 9.34 -4.76
CA ARG A 70 -20.59 10.51 -5.47
C ARG A 70 -19.10 10.38 -5.77
N GLU A 71 -18.30 9.97 -4.79
CA GLU A 71 -16.86 9.79 -4.99
C GLU A 71 -16.56 8.65 -5.96
N GLN A 72 -17.35 7.57 -5.91
CA GLN A 72 -17.22 6.47 -6.86
C GLN A 72 -17.51 6.93 -8.28
N LYS A 73 -18.63 7.63 -8.50
CA LYS A 73 -18.98 8.17 -9.83
C LYS A 73 -17.87 9.07 -10.37
N LYS A 74 -17.34 9.97 -9.54
CA LYS A 74 -16.22 10.85 -9.91
C LYS A 74 -14.95 10.06 -10.27
N ALA A 75 -14.63 9.01 -9.51
CA ALA A 75 -13.49 8.16 -9.78
C ALA A 75 -13.65 7.36 -11.09
N GLU A 76 -14.87 6.91 -11.40
CA GLU A 76 -15.21 6.23 -12.65
C GLU A 76 -15.11 7.15 -13.87
N GLU A 77 -15.61 8.39 -13.76
CA GLU A 77 -15.52 9.40 -14.83
C GLU A 77 -14.06 9.77 -15.11
N ALA A 78 -13.29 10.13 -14.09
CA ALA A 78 -11.86 10.42 -14.25
C ALA A 78 -11.08 9.20 -14.77
N GLY A 79 -11.47 7.99 -14.34
CA GLY A 79 -10.90 6.75 -14.83
C GLY A 79 -11.20 6.48 -16.30
N ALA A 80 -12.40 6.83 -16.77
CA ALA A 80 -12.80 6.70 -18.17
C ALA A 80 -11.97 7.62 -19.06
N ASP A 81 -11.75 8.87 -18.65
CA ASP A 81 -10.91 9.82 -19.39
C ASP A 81 -9.46 9.34 -19.49
N LEU A 82 -8.90 8.82 -18.39
CA LEU A 82 -7.55 8.25 -18.40
C LEU A 82 -7.46 6.99 -19.27
N TRP A 83 -8.52 6.18 -19.29
CA TRP A 83 -8.60 5.01 -20.16
C TRP A 83 -8.64 5.40 -21.64
N ALA A 84 -9.47 6.37 -22.01
CA ALA A 84 -9.55 6.86 -23.39
C ALA A 84 -8.20 7.42 -23.88
N ARG A 85 -7.49 8.19 -23.03
CA ARG A 85 -6.13 8.67 -23.35
C ARG A 85 -5.13 7.53 -23.53
N LEU A 86 -5.25 6.46 -22.74
CA LEU A 86 -4.43 5.27 -22.90
C LEU A 86 -4.71 4.58 -24.24
N GLU A 87 -5.98 4.44 -24.63
CA GLU A 87 -6.39 3.88 -25.93
C GLU A 87 -5.83 4.69 -27.10
N GLU A 88 -5.92 6.03 -27.05
CA GLU A 88 -5.32 6.92 -28.05
C GLU A 88 -3.80 6.73 -28.14
N ARG A 89 -3.11 6.60 -27.00
CA ARG A 89 -1.66 6.37 -26.96
C ARG A 89 -1.30 4.99 -27.52
N ILE A 90 -2.08 3.96 -27.23
CA ILE A 90 -1.90 2.61 -27.80
C ILE A 90 -2.05 2.68 -29.32
N ALA A 91 -3.10 3.32 -29.83
CA ALA A 91 -3.32 3.47 -31.26
C ALA A 91 -2.19 4.24 -31.96
N LYS A 92 -1.74 5.35 -31.36
CA LYS A 92 -0.68 6.20 -31.93
C LYS A 92 0.70 5.55 -31.89
N ARG A 93 1.02 4.77 -30.85
CA ARG A 93 2.36 4.23 -30.63
C ARG A 93 2.52 2.77 -31.05
N SER A 94 1.42 2.03 -31.20
CA SER A 94 1.43 0.60 -31.47
C SER A 94 2.45 -0.17 -30.59
N PRO A 95 2.36 -0.04 -29.25
CA PRO A 95 3.34 -0.66 -28.35
C PRO A 95 3.31 -2.18 -28.44
N SER A 96 4.39 -2.82 -28.01
CA SER A 96 4.42 -4.27 -27.76
C SER A 96 3.83 -4.60 -26.39
N LEU A 97 3.99 -3.70 -25.41
CA LEU A 97 3.55 -3.91 -24.03
C LEU A 97 2.87 -2.66 -23.45
N VAL A 98 1.78 -2.88 -22.73
CA VAL A 98 1.14 -1.88 -21.87
C VAL A 98 1.28 -2.28 -20.41
N VAL A 99 1.62 -1.34 -19.53
CA VAL A 99 1.81 -1.57 -18.09
C VAL A 99 0.82 -0.75 -17.27
N LEU A 100 0.02 -1.44 -16.46
CA LEU A 100 -0.86 -0.85 -15.46
C LEU A 100 -0.43 -1.29 -14.05
N SER A 101 0.01 -0.35 -13.20
CA SER A 101 0.41 -0.62 -11.82
C SER A 101 -0.55 0.02 -10.83
N CYS A 102 -1.15 -0.78 -9.95
CA CYS A 102 -2.05 -0.29 -8.91
C CYS A 102 -1.87 -1.05 -7.59
N GLU A 103 -1.42 -0.33 -6.55
CA GLU A 103 -1.03 -0.92 -5.25
C GLU A 103 -2.20 -1.33 -4.34
N ASN A 104 -3.44 -0.99 -4.72
CA ASN A 104 -4.63 -1.21 -3.89
C ASN A 104 -5.57 -2.27 -4.49
N GLN A 105 -5.08 -3.10 -5.41
CA GLN A 105 -5.90 -4.13 -6.08
C GLN A 105 -5.67 -5.55 -5.56
N PHE A 106 -4.74 -5.74 -4.61
CA PHE A 106 -4.67 -6.97 -3.83
C PHE A 106 -5.80 -7.01 -2.78
N ARG A 107 -7.03 -7.17 -3.27
CA ARG A 107 -8.28 -7.19 -2.50
C ARG A 107 -9.33 -8.04 -3.22
N PRO A 108 -10.43 -8.43 -2.57
CA PRO A 108 -11.52 -9.15 -3.22
C PRO A 108 -12.21 -8.34 -4.32
N PHE A 109 -12.61 -9.02 -5.40
CA PHE A 109 -13.38 -8.50 -6.52
C PHE A 109 -14.67 -9.30 -6.68
N THR A 110 -15.75 -8.66 -7.12
CA THR A 110 -17.00 -9.34 -7.44
C THR A 110 -16.96 -9.94 -8.84
N ASP A 111 -17.80 -10.93 -9.11
CA ASP A 111 -17.92 -11.55 -10.44
C ASP A 111 -18.30 -10.52 -11.52
N ALA A 112 -19.16 -9.56 -11.18
CA ALA A 112 -19.52 -8.45 -12.07
C ALA A 112 -18.31 -7.55 -12.38
N ALA A 113 -17.42 -7.31 -11.42
CA ALA A 113 -16.21 -6.52 -11.63
C ALA A 113 -15.22 -7.24 -12.57
N PHE A 114 -15.05 -8.55 -12.40
CA PHE A 114 -14.25 -9.37 -13.32
C PHE A 114 -14.86 -9.42 -14.72
N ALA A 115 -16.17 -9.68 -14.84
CA ALA A 115 -16.85 -9.71 -16.13
C ALA A 115 -16.68 -8.38 -16.90
N ARG A 116 -16.83 -7.25 -16.21
CA ARG A 116 -16.64 -5.93 -16.80
C ARG A 116 -15.19 -5.71 -17.25
N MET A 117 -14.22 -6.02 -16.40
CA MET A 117 -12.80 -5.89 -16.71
C MET A 117 -12.41 -6.78 -17.90
N ASN A 118 -12.90 -8.02 -17.95
CA ASN A 118 -12.71 -8.92 -19.08
C ASN A 118 -13.29 -8.37 -20.39
N GLY A 119 -14.50 -7.80 -20.33
CA GLY A 119 -15.17 -7.20 -21.48
C GLY A 119 -14.43 -6.00 -22.07
N ILE A 120 -13.61 -5.30 -21.27
CA ILE A 120 -12.80 -4.16 -21.74
C ILE A 120 -11.41 -4.60 -22.18
N LEU A 121 -10.73 -5.44 -21.40
CA LEU A 121 -9.33 -5.75 -21.62
C LEU A 121 -9.12 -6.82 -22.69
N LYS A 122 -9.86 -7.95 -22.66
CA LYS A 122 -9.63 -9.07 -23.59
C LYS A 122 -9.79 -8.69 -25.08
N PRO A 123 -10.70 -7.76 -25.47
CA PRO A 123 -10.76 -7.30 -26.85
C PRO A 123 -9.53 -6.51 -27.30
N GLN A 124 -8.80 -5.86 -26.40
CA GLN A 124 -7.74 -4.90 -26.75
C GLN A 124 -6.33 -5.50 -26.71
N PHE A 125 -6.11 -6.52 -25.89
CA PHE A 125 -4.77 -7.08 -25.64
C PHE A 125 -4.64 -8.51 -26.18
N ALA A 126 -3.43 -8.88 -26.59
CA ALA A 126 -3.11 -10.23 -27.06
C ALA A 126 -2.93 -11.18 -25.87
N ASN A 127 -1.97 -10.87 -25.00
CA ASN A 127 -1.74 -11.62 -23.76
C ASN A 127 -1.87 -10.68 -22.57
N ILE A 128 -2.54 -11.15 -21.52
CA ILE A 128 -2.69 -10.40 -20.27
C ILE A 128 -1.99 -11.20 -19.17
N ARG A 129 -1.09 -10.54 -18.44
CA ARG A 129 -0.40 -11.06 -17.26
C ARG A 129 -0.74 -10.18 -16.07
N VAL A 130 -1.13 -10.79 -14.97
CA VAL A 130 -1.45 -10.16 -13.70
C VAL A 130 -0.37 -10.54 -12.71
N MET A 131 0.44 -9.60 -12.26
CA MET A 131 1.57 -9.86 -11.37
C MET A 131 1.38 -9.27 -9.98
N ALA A 132 1.81 -10.02 -8.97
CA ALA A 132 1.79 -9.61 -7.57
C ALA A 132 3.12 -9.94 -6.88
N TYR A 133 3.68 -8.98 -6.16
CA TYR A 133 4.71 -9.26 -5.16
C TYR A 133 4.04 -9.64 -3.85
N LEU A 134 4.47 -10.72 -3.21
CA LEU A 134 3.88 -11.25 -1.99
C LEU A 134 4.87 -11.19 -0.84
N ARG A 135 4.43 -10.68 0.30
CA ARG A 135 5.23 -10.57 1.53
C ARG A 135 4.74 -11.55 2.59
N ALA A 136 5.68 -12.10 3.38
CA ALA A 136 5.37 -13.00 4.48
C ALA A 136 4.28 -12.39 5.42
N PRO A 137 3.33 -13.20 5.91
CA PRO A 137 2.17 -12.73 6.66
C PRO A 137 2.49 -11.81 7.85
N ALA A 138 3.40 -12.22 8.73
CA ALA A 138 3.79 -11.45 9.91
C ALA A 138 4.42 -10.10 9.53
N SER A 139 5.34 -10.12 8.56
CA SER A 139 5.99 -8.91 8.04
C SER A 139 5.01 -7.96 7.36
N TYR A 140 4.00 -8.49 6.67
CA TYR A 140 2.92 -7.70 6.08
C TYR A 140 2.04 -7.07 7.17
N PHE A 141 1.62 -7.85 8.17
CA PHE A 141 0.73 -7.41 9.24
C PHE A 141 1.24 -6.15 9.94
N LEU A 142 2.51 -6.13 10.35
CA LEU A 142 3.13 -4.96 11.00
C LEU A 142 3.06 -3.72 10.11
N SER A 143 3.32 -3.88 8.81
CA SER A 143 3.30 -2.77 7.87
C SER A 143 1.88 -2.26 7.59
N ALA A 144 0.90 -3.17 7.55
CA ALA A 144 -0.52 -2.85 7.42
C ALA A 144 -1.03 -2.10 8.67
N ALA A 145 -0.72 -2.60 9.86
CA ALA A 145 -1.05 -1.96 11.13
C ALA A 145 -0.53 -0.52 11.20
N GLN A 146 0.72 -0.28 10.80
CA GLN A 146 1.29 1.08 10.71
C GLN A 146 0.51 2.00 9.75
N GLN A 147 0.00 1.48 8.64
CA GLN A 147 -0.78 2.29 7.69
C GLN A 147 -2.18 2.58 8.20
N ASP A 148 -2.80 1.62 8.85
CA ASP A 148 -4.12 1.76 9.44
C ASP A 148 -4.13 2.83 10.50
N LEU A 149 -3.17 2.78 11.43
CA LEU A 149 -3.06 3.73 12.53
C LEU A 149 -2.71 5.16 12.07
N LYS A 150 -2.20 5.32 10.85
CA LYS A 150 -2.06 6.63 10.20
C LYS A 150 -3.40 7.18 9.69
N LYS A 151 -4.47 6.41 9.63
CA LYS A 151 -5.76 6.79 9.01
C LYS A 151 -6.97 6.60 9.92
N ARG A 152 -6.95 5.58 10.78
CA ARG A 152 -8.06 5.10 11.61
C ARG A 152 -7.55 4.53 12.95
N PRO A 153 -8.40 4.45 13.97
CA PRO A 153 -8.01 3.87 15.26
C PRO A 153 -8.00 2.33 15.30
N GLU A 154 -8.70 1.67 14.38
CA GLU A 154 -8.81 0.21 14.33
C GLU A 154 -7.67 -0.43 13.54
N LEU A 155 -7.18 -1.55 14.06
CA LEU A 155 -6.30 -2.46 13.34
C LEU A 155 -7.17 -3.36 12.46
N GLU A 156 -6.96 -3.36 11.14
CA GLU A 156 -7.59 -4.35 10.28
C GLU A 156 -6.76 -5.63 10.31
N LEU A 157 -7.39 -6.68 10.83
CA LEU A 157 -6.78 -7.97 10.99
C LEU A 157 -6.86 -8.77 9.68
N PRO A 158 -5.74 -9.23 9.09
CA PRO A 158 -5.77 -9.99 7.85
C PRO A 158 -6.50 -11.34 8.00
N SER A 159 -7.22 -11.72 6.94
CA SER A 159 -7.81 -13.05 6.77
C SER A 159 -6.74 -14.15 6.90
N ALA A 160 -7.15 -15.31 7.42
CA ALA A 160 -6.32 -16.52 7.48
C ALA A 160 -5.96 -17.05 6.08
N SER A 161 -6.83 -16.83 5.09
CA SER A 161 -6.67 -17.25 3.68
C SER A 161 -6.39 -16.06 2.75
N ARG A 162 -5.73 -15.00 3.26
CA ARG A 162 -5.61 -13.71 2.57
C ARG A 162 -5.00 -13.76 1.16
N PHE A 163 -4.13 -14.73 0.86
CA PHE A 163 -3.56 -14.88 -0.47
C PHE A 163 -4.57 -15.56 -1.38
N ARG A 164 -5.15 -16.68 -0.94
CA ARG A 164 -6.15 -17.43 -1.71
C ARG A 164 -7.41 -16.61 -1.99
N ASP A 165 -7.90 -15.87 -0.99
CA ASP A 165 -9.07 -14.98 -1.08
C ASP A 165 -8.97 -13.97 -2.23
N VAL A 166 -7.74 -13.62 -2.63
CA VAL A 166 -7.46 -12.67 -3.72
C VAL A 166 -7.03 -13.41 -4.99
N LEU A 167 -6.00 -14.24 -4.91
CA LEU A 167 -5.32 -14.81 -6.07
C LEU A 167 -6.18 -15.87 -6.79
N GLU A 168 -6.97 -16.67 -6.08
CA GLU A 168 -7.81 -17.71 -6.69
C GLU A 168 -8.90 -17.11 -7.59
N PRO A 169 -9.68 -16.08 -7.17
CA PRO A 169 -10.59 -15.37 -8.08
C PRO A 169 -9.89 -14.71 -9.28
N TRP A 170 -8.70 -14.12 -9.08
CA TRP A 170 -7.93 -13.53 -10.18
C TRP A 170 -7.49 -14.60 -11.19
N ALA A 171 -7.06 -15.77 -10.73
CA ALA A 171 -6.66 -16.87 -11.60
C ALA A 171 -7.85 -17.49 -12.34
N ALA A 172 -8.99 -17.65 -11.65
CA ALA A 172 -10.18 -18.31 -12.21
C ALA A 172 -11.02 -17.40 -13.12
N LYS A 173 -11.20 -16.12 -12.74
CA LYS A 173 -12.15 -15.19 -13.37
C LYS A 173 -11.48 -13.95 -13.96
N GLY A 174 -10.20 -13.72 -13.65
CA GLY A 174 -9.48 -12.54 -14.09
C GLY A 174 -9.18 -12.50 -15.60
N PRO A 175 -8.57 -11.39 -16.05
CA PRO A 175 -8.33 -11.15 -17.46
C PRO A 175 -7.17 -11.96 -18.04
N GLY A 176 -6.29 -12.52 -17.21
CA GLY A 176 -5.07 -13.18 -17.66
C GLY A 176 -4.37 -14.00 -16.58
N GLU A 177 -3.22 -14.55 -16.96
CA GLU A 177 -2.38 -15.41 -16.11
C GLU A 177 -1.91 -14.66 -14.86
N VAL A 178 -1.95 -15.32 -13.70
CA VAL A 178 -1.48 -14.75 -12.43
C VAL A 178 -0.05 -15.20 -12.13
N ILE A 179 0.86 -14.23 -12.00
CA ILE A 179 2.28 -14.41 -11.72
C ILE A 179 2.59 -13.85 -10.34
N CYS A 180 3.07 -14.69 -9.42
CA CYS A 180 3.47 -14.25 -8.09
C CYS A 180 5.00 -14.23 -7.95
N ARG A 181 5.51 -13.28 -7.16
CA ARG A 181 6.93 -13.20 -6.78
C ARG A 181 7.07 -12.88 -5.31
N ARG A 182 8.08 -13.45 -4.64
CA ARG A 182 8.35 -13.19 -3.21
C ARG A 182 9.01 -11.82 -3.04
N TYR A 183 8.47 -11.00 -2.14
CA TYR A 183 9.02 -9.71 -1.76
C TYR A 183 9.97 -9.86 -0.57
N ALA A 184 11.21 -10.21 -0.86
CA ALA A 184 12.28 -10.32 0.12
C ALA A 184 13.62 -10.05 -0.56
N ARG A 185 14.59 -9.45 0.14
CA ARG A 185 15.85 -8.97 -0.48
C ARG A 185 16.63 -10.11 -1.13
N GLU A 186 16.58 -11.27 -0.53
CA GLU A 186 17.24 -12.50 -1.00
C GLU A 186 16.56 -13.13 -2.23
N ALA A 187 15.26 -12.86 -2.44
CA ALA A 187 14.52 -13.34 -3.63
C ALA A 187 14.51 -12.35 -4.80
N LEU A 188 14.69 -11.06 -4.54
CA LEU A 188 14.62 -10.02 -5.57
C LEU A 188 15.95 -9.93 -6.32
N THR A 189 15.90 -9.77 -7.64
CA THR A 189 17.10 -9.48 -8.44
C THR A 189 17.84 -8.26 -7.88
N GLY A 190 19.10 -8.44 -7.48
CA GLY A 190 19.92 -7.38 -6.89
C GLY A 190 19.42 -6.85 -5.55
N GLY A 191 18.52 -7.56 -4.86
CA GLY A 191 17.92 -7.13 -3.60
C GLY A 191 16.97 -5.94 -3.71
N ASP A 192 16.55 -5.58 -4.92
CA ASP A 192 15.74 -4.41 -5.20
C ASP A 192 14.53 -4.76 -6.09
N VAL A 193 13.36 -4.33 -5.67
CA VAL A 193 12.10 -4.67 -6.34
C VAL A 193 11.94 -3.96 -7.68
N VAL A 194 12.55 -2.78 -7.85
CA VAL A 194 12.53 -2.06 -9.13
C VAL A 194 13.39 -2.82 -10.13
N THR A 195 14.60 -3.21 -9.72
CA THR A 195 15.51 -4.05 -10.51
C THR A 195 14.86 -5.37 -10.90
N ASP A 196 14.23 -6.07 -9.95
CA ASP A 196 13.48 -7.31 -10.20
C ASP A 196 12.34 -7.09 -11.20
N PHE A 197 11.53 -6.04 -11.02
CA PHE A 197 10.41 -5.75 -11.91
C PHE A 197 10.85 -5.46 -13.36
N ILE A 198 11.90 -4.64 -13.52
CA ILE A 198 12.44 -4.30 -14.85
C ILE A 198 12.97 -5.57 -15.52
N THR A 199 13.77 -6.35 -14.81
CA THR A 199 14.44 -7.54 -15.34
C THR A 199 13.45 -8.59 -15.83
N HIS A 200 12.37 -8.83 -15.09
CA HIS A 200 11.45 -9.94 -15.38
C HIS A 200 10.27 -9.55 -16.28
N PHE A 201 9.89 -8.27 -16.32
CA PHE A 201 8.62 -7.88 -16.95
C PHE A 201 8.72 -6.82 -18.03
N LEU A 202 9.86 -6.12 -18.15
CA LEU A 202 10.06 -5.12 -19.18
C LEU A 202 11.08 -5.61 -20.22
N PRO A 203 10.95 -5.21 -21.49
CA PRO A 203 11.86 -5.63 -22.57
C PRO A 203 13.27 -5.00 -22.50
N MET A 204 13.62 -4.30 -21.41
CA MET A 204 14.89 -3.59 -21.26
C MET A 204 15.93 -4.47 -20.56
N THR A 205 17.11 -4.61 -21.16
CA THR A 205 18.19 -5.49 -20.66
C THR A 205 19.08 -4.84 -19.60
N ASP A 206 19.05 -3.52 -19.42
CA ASP A 206 19.87 -2.83 -18.43
C ASP A 206 19.01 -2.08 -17.39
N PRO A 207 18.79 -2.68 -16.20
CA PRO A 207 18.17 -1.99 -15.07
C PRO A 207 18.95 -0.76 -14.57
N GLY A 208 20.24 -0.65 -14.88
CA GLY A 208 21.11 0.48 -14.53
C GLY A 208 20.77 1.76 -15.30
N ALA A 209 20.13 1.66 -16.46
CA ALA A 209 19.71 2.81 -17.26
C ALA A 209 18.48 3.56 -16.71
N PHE A 210 17.79 2.99 -15.72
CA PHE A 210 16.60 3.63 -15.13
C PHE A 210 16.99 4.76 -14.18
N ASP A 211 16.34 5.91 -14.31
CA ASP A 211 16.34 6.94 -13.26
C ASP A 211 15.61 6.40 -12.02
N ARG A 212 16.38 6.23 -10.93
CA ARG A 212 15.94 5.66 -9.66
C ARG A 212 15.83 6.70 -8.55
N ARG A 213 15.66 8.00 -8.88
CA ARG A 213 15.53 9.09 -7.90
C ARG A 213 14.85 8.61 -6.62
N SER A 214 15.62 8.59 -5.52
CA SER A 214 15.19 8.01 -4.26
C SER A 214 13.92 8.73 -3.82
N TYR A 215 12.82 8.00 -3.78
CA TYR A 215 11.65 8.51 -3.08
C TYR A 215 11.96 8.39 -1.59
N ASP A 216 11.86 9.51 -0.86
CA ASP A 216 12.00 9.54 0.59
C ASP A 216 11.28 8.34 1.18
N GLU A 217 12.07 7.44 1.77
CA GLU A 217 11.53 6.29 2.48
C GLU A 217 10.48 6.82 3.45
N ASN A 218 9.25 6.32 3.33
CA ASN A 218 8.17 6.67 4.24
C ASN A 218 8.69 6.66 5.68
N GLU A 219 8.90 7.84 6.27
CA GLU A 219 9.36 7.95 7.65
C GLU A 219 8.44 7.08 8.51
N THR A 220 9.07 6.10 9.13
CA THR A 220 8.40 5.08 9.93
C THR A 220 8.07 5.75 11.25
N ALA A 221 6.78 5.76 11.61
CA ALA A 221 6.38 6.22 12.93
C ALA A 221 6.85 5.20 13.97
N SER A 222 7.38 5.66 15.10
CA SER A 222 7.69 4.78 16.23
C SER A 222 6.44 4.10 16.79
N PRO A 223 6.57 3.00 17.56
CA PRO A 223 5.46 2.41 18.31
C PRO A 223 4.75 3.42 19.21
N GLU A 224 5.50 4.33 19.83
CA GLU A 224 4.95 5.37 20.70
C GLU A 224 4.07 6.34 19.91
N ALA A 225 4.56 6.81 18.76
CA ALA A 225 3.81 7.70 17.87
C ALA A 225 2.55 7.02 17.32
N MET A 226 2.64 5.74 16.97
CA MET A 226 1.49 4.91 16.56
C MET A 226 0.43 4.85 17.68
N GLU A 227 0.84 4.60 18.92
CA GLU A 227 -0.09 4.53 20.05
C GLU A 227 -0.75 5.89 20.35
N ILE A 228 0.00 6.98 20.29
CA ILE A 228 -0.52 8.34 20.46
C ILE A 228 -1.57 8.65 19.38
N LEU A 229 -1.31 8.30 18.12
CA LEU A 229 -2.27 8.48 17.02
C LEU A 229 -3.53 7.64 17.22
N GLN A 230 -3.38 6.38 17.64
CA GLN A 230 -4.52 5.50 17.95
C GLN A 230 -5.41 6.12 19.02
N GLN A 231 -4.80 6.58 20.12
CA GLN A 231 -5.52 7.20 21.24
C GLN A 231 -6.17 8.52 20.85
N TYR A 232 -5.55 9.32 19.97
CA TYR A 232 -6.14 10.54 19.44
C TYR A 232 -7.38 10.23 18.60
N PHE A 233 -7.31 9.23 17.71
CA PHE A 233 -8.44 8.84 16.88
C PHE A 233 -9.60 8.24 17.68
N ARG A 234 -9.31 7.57 18.81
CA ARG A 234 -10.32 7.08 19.75
C ARG A 234 -10.86 8.16 20.70
N GLY A 235 -10.27 9.36 20.68
CA GLY A 235 -10.63 10.44 21.59
C GLY A 235 -10.17 10.25 23.04
N THR A 236 -9.35 9.23 23.33
CA THR A 236 -8.78 9.01 24.66
C THR A 236 -7.57 9.92 24.92
N GLN A 237 -6.83 10.28 23.87
CA GLN A 237 -5.80 11.32 23.93
C GLN A 237 -6.38 12.66 23.45
N LYS A 238 -6.45 13.64 24.36
CA LYS A 238 -6.87 15.00 24.02
C LYS A 238 -5.80 15.67 23.15
N SER A 239 -6.26 16.51 22.21
CA SER A 239 -5.34 17.37 21.49
C SER A 239 -4.77 18.43 22.46
N PRO A 240 -3.52 18.88 22.25
CA PRO A 240 -2.90 19.87 23.13
C PRO A 240 -3.54 21.25 23.02
N HIS A 241 -4.28 21.52 21.94
CA HIS A 241 -4.90 22.82 21.68
C HIS A 241 -6.01 22.72 20.62
N ARG A 242 -7.05 23.57 20.71
CA ARG A 242 -8.19 23.64 19.76
C ARG A 242 -7.81 23.76 18.28
N HIS A 243 -6.59 24.22 18.00
CA HIS A 243 -6.04 24.28 16.64
C HIS A 243 -5.85 22.89 15.98
N TYR A 244 -5.63 21.85 16.79
CA TYR A 244 -5.42 20.47 16.37
C TYR A 244 -6.66 19.59 16.60
N ASP A 245 -7.66 20.08 17.34
CA ASP A 245 -8.94 19.42 17.53
C ASP A 245 -9.62 19.16 16.18
N ARG A 246 -10.04 17.90 15.97
CA ARG A 246 -10.76 17.47 14.76
C ARG A 246 -10.03 17.84 13.46
N ARG A 247 -8.70 18.00 13.50
CA ARG A 247 -7.83 18.23 12.34
C ARG A 247 -6.74 17.16 12.26
N PRO A 248 -7.08 15.92 11.85
CA PRO A 248 -6.17 14.78 11.91
C PRO A 248 -4.86 14.99 11.16
N GLN A 249 -4.86 15.70 10.03
CA GLN A 249 -3.63 15.93 9.26
C GLN A 249 -2.64 16.83 9.99
N ARG A 250 -3.13 17.86 10.71
CA ARG A 250 -2.26 18.72 11.52
C ARG A 250 -1.73 18.00 12.73
N TYR A 251 -2.57 17.23 13.41
CA TYR A 251 -2.14 16.45 14.56
C TYR A 251 -1.12 15.37 14.18
N LYS A 252 -1.33 14.67 13.05
CA LYS A 252 -0.33 13.73 12.50
C LYS A 252 1.01 14.38 12.24
N TRP A 253 1.01 15.56 11.63
CA TRP A 253 2.24 16.29 11.40
C TRP A 253 2.93 16.63 12.73
N LEU A 254 2.20 17.15 13.72
CA LEU A 254 2.73 17.47 15.04
C LEU A 254 3.35 16.24 15.74
N VAL A 255 2.64 15.11 15.75
CA VAL A 255 3.13 13.86 16.34
C VAL A 255 4.40 13.40 15.63
N ARG A 256 4.45 13.44 14.30
CA ARG A 256 5.63 13.02 13.53
C ARG A 256 6.85 13.88 13.84
N THR A 257 6.68 15.20 13.86
CA THR A 257 7.79 16.11 14.14
C THR A 257 8.28 16.00 15.58
N ALA A 258 7.38 15.72 16.53
CA ALA A 258 7.75 15.44 17.91
C ALA A 258 8.48 14.09 18.04
N ASP A 259 7.96 13.03 17.41
CA ASP A 259 8.56 11.69 17.42
C ASP A 259 10.01 11.70 16.92
N ALA A 260 10.27 12.40 15.81
CA ALA A 260 11.60 12.56 15.24
C ALA A 260 12.56 13.38 16.10
N ALA A 261 12.05 14.28 16.96
CA ALA A 261 12.87 15.16 17.80
C ALA A 261 13.28 14.53 19.13
N VAL A 262 12.51 13.54 19.62
CA VAL A 262 12.84 12.85 20.87
C VAL A 262 13.85 11.72 20.57
N PRO A 263 14.98 11.62 21.29
CA PRO A 263 15.95 10.54 21.12
C PRO A 263 15.37 9.14 21.38
N GLY A 264 15.98 8.13 20.76
CA GLY A 264 15.57 6.72 20.93
C GLY A 264 14.42 6.28 20.03
N GLN A 265 14.19 6.99 18.91
CA GLN A 265 13.23 6.54 17.90
C GLN A 265 13.66 5.17 17.34
N SER A 266 12.74 4.21 17.40
CA SER A 266 12.95 2.85 16.88
C SER A 266 11.90 2.52 15.82
N LYS A 267 12.27 1.61 14.90
CA LYS A 267 11.28 1.03 13.99
C LYS A 267 10.38 0.10 14.80
N PRO A 268 9.06 0.08 14.56
CA PRO A 268 8.18 -0.90 15.17
C PRO A 268 8.66 -2.32 14.91
N VAL A 269 8.63 -3.15 15.93
CA VAL A 269 8.92 -4.59 15.88
C VAL A 269 7.71 -5.30 16.47
N LEU A 270 7.35 -6.44 15.87
CA LEU A 270 6.29 -7.29 16.43
C LEU A 270 6.69 -7.74 17.83
N ARG A 271 5.73 -7.74 18.74
CA ARG A 271 5.91 -8.32 20.06
C ARG A 271 6.24 -9.81 19.96
N ASP A 272 7.06 -10.30 20.88
CA ASP A 272 7.45 -11.70 20.98
C ASP A 272 6.21 -12.62 20.99
N GLY A 273 6.25 -13.72 20.23
CA GLY A 273 5.15 -14.67 20.11
C GLY A 273 4.06 -14.27 19.11
N LEU A 274 4.01 -13.00 18.66
CA LEU A 274 2.95 -12.54 17.75
C LEU A 274 3.19 -12.99 16.31
N ARG A 275 4.45 -13.17 15.91
CA ARG A 275 4.81 -13.73 14.60
C ARG A 275 4.19 -15.12 14.45
N GLU A 276 4.40 -15.96 15.44
CA GLU A 276 3.93 -17.34 15.52
C GLU A 276 2.40 -17.40 15.52
N VAL A 277 1.74 -16.46 16.21
CA VAL A 277 0.27 -16.31 16.15
C VAL A 277 -0.21 -16.00 14.74
N ILE A 278 0.44 -15.07 14.03
CA ILE A 278 0.02 -14.68 12.67
C ILE A 278 0.25 -15.83 11.69
N GLU A 279 1.41 -16.49 11.79
CA GLU A 279 1.81 -17.57 10.90
C GLU A 279 0.97 -18.84 11.14
N ALA A 280 0.70 -19.21 12.39
CA ALA A 280 -0.17 -20.36 12.73
C ALA A 280 -1.63 -20.21 12.32
N ARG A 281 -2.08 -18.97 12.03
CA ARG A 281 -3.42 -18.74 11.49
C ARG A 281 -3.52 -19.00 9.99
N CYS A 282 -2.43 -18.89 9.25
CA CYS A 282 -2.50 -18.94 7.79
C CYS A 282 -2.98 -20.31 7.31
N THR A 283 -3.97 -20.33 6.41
CA THR A 283 -4.59 -21.56 5.88
C THR A 283 -4.29 -21.81 4.41
N ASP A 284 -3.50 -20.94 3.79
CA ASP A 284 -3.29 -20.91 2.34
C ASP A 284 -1.82 -20.92 1.91
N LEU A 285 -0.87 -21.10 2.84
CA LEU A 285 0.56 -21.11 2.51
C LEU A 285 0.95 -22.33 1.66
N ASP A 286 0.42 -23.51 2.00
CA ASP A 286 0.65 -24.73 1.20
C ASP A 286 0.06 -24.58 -0.21
N TRP A 287 -1.19 -24.09 -0.28
CA TRP A 287 -1.86 -23.78 -1.54
C TRP A 287 -1.05 -22.78 -2.39
N LEU A 288 -0.47 -21.76 -1.76
CA LEU A 288 0.35 -20.75 -2.41
C LEU A 288 1.67 -21.35 -2.96
N ALA A 289 2.30 -22.24 -2.20
CA ALA A 289 3.50 -22.95 -2.63
C ALA A 289 3.20 -23.89 -3.81
N GLU A 290 2.12 -24.66 -3.74
CA GLU A 290 1.72 -25.61 -4.78
C GLU A 290 1.25 -24.91 -6.07
N THR A 291 0.44 -23.87 -5.94
CA THR A 291 -0.22 -23.21 -7.09
C THR A 291 0.67 -22.17 -7.76
N HIS A 292 1.49 -21.47 -6.97
CA HIS A 292 2.28 -20.32 -7.46
C HIS A 292 3.79 -20.45 -7.23
N GLY A 293 4.26 -21.56 -6.63
CA GLY A 293 5.69 -21.75 -6.34
C GLY A 293 6.25 -20.76 -5.31
N ILE A 294 5.39 -20.14 -4.49
CA ILE A 294 5.80 -19.16 -3.48
C ILE A 294 5.74 -19.79 -2.09
N SER A 295 6.90 -19.94 -1.47
CA SER A 295 7.07 -20.29 -0.06
C SER A 295 7.76 -19.16 0.70
N PHE A 296 7.63 -19.17 2.02
CA PHE A 296 8.31 -18.24 2.92
C PHE A 296 9.22 -19.06 3.84
N PRO A 297 10.50 -19.26 3.48
CA PRO A 297 11.43 -20.10 4.25
C PRO A 297 11.64 -19.64 5.69
N GLU A 298 11.34 -18.38 5.98
CA GLU A 298 11.38 -17.80 7.33
C GLU A 298 10.22 -18.22 8.25
N ILE A 299 9.24 -18.96 7.73
CA ILE A 299 8.09 -19.47 8.49
C ILE A 299 8.38 -20.93 8.84
N ASP A 300 8.64 -21.19 10.11
CA ASP A 300 8.85 -22.55 10.62
C ASP A 300 7.51 -23.31 10.76
N ALA A 301 7.58 -24.64 10.79
CA ALA A 301 6.43 -25.49 11.11
C ALA A 301 5.84 -25.06 12.45
N THR A 302 4.57 -24.65 12.41
CA THR A 302 3.94 -23.90 13.50
C THR A 302 3.82 -24.73 14.77
N ALA A 303 4.45 -24.28 15.86
CA ALA A 303 4.35 -24.93 17.17
C ALA A 303 3.01 -24.63 17.88
N MET A 304 2.25 -23.63 17.41
CA MET A 304 1.00 -23.16 18.04
C MET A 304 -0.24 -23.74 17.34
N PRO A 305 -1.20 -24.32 18.09
CA PRO A 305 -2.49 -24.72 17.53
C PRO A 305 -3.28 -23.54 16.96
N ARG A 306 -3.90 -23.70 15.78
CA ARG A 306 -4.64 -22.63 15.09
C ARG A 306 -5.73 -21.98 15.95
N ASP A 307 -6.49 -22.76 16.71
CA ASP A 307 -7.57 -22.23 17.55
C ASP A 307 -7.04 -21.32 18.66
N GLU A 308 -5.83 -21.61 19.17
CA GLU A 308 -5.15 -20.73 20.11
C GLU A 308 -4.69 -19.44 19.41
N ALA A 309 -4.11 -19.57 18.22
CA ALA A 309 -3.68 -18.44 17.42
C ALA A 309 -4.85 -17.51 17.06
N GLU A 310 -6.01 -18.06 16.67
CA GLU A 310 -7.24 -17.29 16.40
C GLU A 310 -7.72 -16.53 17.65
N ARG A 311 -7.73 -17.16 18.83
CA ARG A 311 -8.11 -16.49 20.08
C ARG A 311 -7.16 -15.33 20.42
N ARG A 312 -5.85 -15.54 20.34
CA ARG A 312 -4.83 -14.52 20.63
C ARG A 312 -4.91 -13.36 19.62
N HIS A 313 -5.08 -13.67 18.35
CA HIS A 313 -5.25 -12.69 17.29
C HIS A 313 -6.54 -11.88 17.44
N ALA A 314 -7.65 -12.53 17.77
CA ALA A 314 -8.93 -11.87 18.00
C ALA A 314 -8.92 -10.95 19.24
N ALA A 315 -7.92 -11.06 20.13
CA ALA A 315 -7.74 -10.19 21.28
C ALA A 315 -6.96 -8.89 20.97
N LEU A 316 -6.31 -8.79 19.80
CA LEU A 316 -5.52 -7.61 19.43
C LEU A 316 -6.41 -6.37 19.26
N ARG A 317 -6.17 -5.32 20.04
CA ARG A 317 -6.94 -4.06 19.98
C ARG A 317 -6.02 -2.84 19.89
N ASP A 318 -4.92 -2.87 20.61
CA ASP A 318 -4.07 -1.72 20.84
C ASP A 318 -2.70 -1.88 20.17
N VAL A 319 -2.01 -0.75 19.94
CA VAL A 319 -0.63 -0.79 19.44
C VAL A 319 0.28 -1.60 20.34
N ARG A 320 0.09 -1.54 21.66
CA ARG A 320 0.82 -2.33 22.67
C ARG A 320 0.60 -3.85 22.58
N ASP A 321 -0.48 -4.28 21.94
CA ASP A 321 -0.73 -5.70 21.69
C ASP A 321 0.10 -6.19 20.49
N VAL A 322 0.49 -5.27 19.60
CA VAL A 322 1.22 -5.56 18.35
C VAL A 322 2.72 -5.29 18.48
N CYS A 323 3.10 -4.19 19.12
CA CYS A 323 4.48 -3.71 19.25
C CYS A 323 4.82 -3.44 20.72
N THR A 324 6.10 -3.55 21.06
CA THR A 324 6.63 -3.03 22.33
C THR A 324 6.62 -1.50 22.29
N VAL A 325 5.97 -0.88 23.27
CA VAL A 325 5.89 0.59 23.44
C VAL A 325 6.66 0.97 24.68
N ASP A 326 7.65 1.86 24.56
CA ASP A 326 8.37 2.40 25.70
C ASP A 326 7.54 3.53 26.34
N ALA A 327 7.06 3.29 27.56
CA ALA A 327 6.22 4.24 28.30
C ALA A 327 6.96 5.56 28.63
N THR A 328 8.26 5.49 28.91
CA THR A 328 9.11 6.65 29.20
C THR A 328 9.27 7.50 27.96
N ARG A 329 9.61 6.87 26.83
CA ARG A 329 9.74 7.56 25.55
C ARG A 329 8.40 8.15 25.12
N LYS A 330 7.30 7.39 25.23
CA LYS A 330 5.96 7.88 24.89
C LYS A 330 5.62 9.17 25.64
N LYS A 331 5.90 9.21 26.94
CA LYS A 331 5.70 10.41 27.75
C LYS A 331 6.53 11.58 27.21
N ALA A 332 7.81 11.36 26.90
CA ALA A 332 8.66 12.40 26.31
C ALA A 332 8.12 12.91 24.95
N VAL A 333 7.57 12.04 24.11
CA VAL A 333 6.92 12.44 22.84
C VAL A 333 5.67 13.29 23.11
N LEU A 334 4.85 12.94 24.11
CA LEU A 334 3.68 13.74 24.51
C LEU A 334 4.08 15.12 25.05
N ASP A 335 5.14 15.19 25.84
CA ASP A 335 5.67 16.45 26.38
C ASP A 335 6.19 17.35 25.22
N GLU A 336 6.88 16.77 24.25
CA GLU A 336 7.36 17.48 23.06
C GLU A 336 6.19 17.94 22.15
N ILE A 337 5.13 17.15 22.02
CA ILE A 337 3.88 17.54 21.35
C ILE A 337 3.28 18.78 22.04
N ALA A 338 3.21 18.79 23.36
CA ALA A 338 2.66 19.90 24.13
C ALA A 338 3.50 21.17 23.97
N ARG A 339 4.84 21.04 24.07
CA ARG A 339 5.79 22.15 23.89
C ARG A 339 5.67 22.78 22.50
N ARG A 340 5.70 21.98 21.44
CA ARG A 340 5.55 22.46 20.05
C ARG A 340 4.20 23.10 19.79
N ALA A 341 3.13 22.53 20.33
CA ALA A 341 1.80 23.12 20.22
C ALA A 341 1.73 24.50 20.88
N ALA A 342 2.35 24.68 22.05
CA ALA A 342 2.43 25.97 22.73
C ALA A 342 3.20 27.01 21.91
N ASP A 343 4.36 26.62 21.34
CA ASP A 343 5.16 27.51 20.49
C ASP A 343 4.39 27.97 19.25
N GLU A 344 3.77 27.04 18.54
CA GLU A 344 3.01 27.32 17.31
C GLU A 344 1.73 28.13 17.53
N THR A 345 1.14 28.01 18.71
CA THR A 345 -0.11 28.69 19.06
C THR A 345 0.11 29.97 19.87
N SER A 346 1.37 30.30 20.15
CA SER A 346 1.74 31.53 20.85
C SER A 346 1.24 32.79 20.12
N PRO A 347 0.87 33.87 20.85
CA PRO A 347 0.40 35.12 20.25
C PRO A 347 1.39 35.70 19.23
N MET A 348 2.70 35.58 19.50
CA MET A 348 3.76 36.07 18.63
C MET A 348 3.85 35.32 17.29
N MET A 349 3.72 33.98 17.30
CA MET A 349 3.71 33.18 16.07
C MET A 349 2.41 33.36 15.28
N ARG A 350 1.28 33.59 15.97
CA ARG A 350 0.01 33.97 15.32
C ARG A 350 0.14 35.30 14.57
N LEU A 351 0.80 36.28 15.19
CA LEU A 351 1.07 37.58 14.58
C LEU A 351 2.01 37.45 13.36
N ARG A 352 3.10 36.67 13.47
CA ARG A 352 4.00 36.41 12.33
C ARG A 352 3.30 35.74 11.14
N ARG A 353 2.43 34.74 11.39
CA ARG A 353 1.62 34.11 10.34
C ARG A 353 0.61 35.07 9.71
N ALA A 354 -0.04 35.91 10.52
CA ALA A 354 -0.99 36.92 10.03
C ALA A 354 -0.32 37.97 9.13
N LEU A 355 0.96 38.25 9.39
CA LEU A 355 1.78 39.18 8.62
C LEU A 355 2.53 38.52 7.43
N GLY A 356 2.26 37.24 7.14
CA GLY A 356 2.82 36.55 5.96
C GLY A 356 4.27 36.08 6.08
N PHE A 357 4.89 36.19 7.26
CA PHE A 357 6.22 35.63 7.50
C PHE A 357 6.09 34.13 7.81
N ARG A 358 6.68 33.28 6.95
CA ARG A 358 6.79 31.83 7.19
C ARG A 358 7.93 31.50 8.13
#